data_AF-A0A9N9HRQ4-F1
#
_entry.id   AF-A0A9N9HRQ4-F1
#
_cell.length_a   1.000
_cell.length_b   1.000
_cell.length_c   1.000
_cell.angle_alpha   90.00
_cell.angle_beta   90.00
_cell.angle_gamma   90.00
#
_symmetry.space_group_name_H-M   'P 1'
#
loop_
_entity.id
_entity.type
_entity.pdbx_description
1 polymer ?
#
loop_
_entity_poly.entity_id
_entity_poly.type
_entity_poly.pdbx_seq_one_letter_code
_entity_poly.pdbx_strand_id
1 'polypeptide(L)'
;TIEVLACGHTYHKICYSRNGSKCLHCLSFLQDGVDEHVQSLLEHLRHFNEHQVEEPDDNIPCDDNDENEPVECMVFTLEEALQKFQLQ
;
A
#
# COMPACT_ATOMS: atom_id res chain seq x y z
N THR A 1 35.32 -14.33 6.74
CA THR A 1 35.09 -14.21 5.30
C THR A 1 33.97 -13.22 5.05
N ILE A 2 34.21 -12.30 4.12
CA ILE A 2 33.21 -11.34 3.63
C ILE A 2 32.53 -11.97 2.40
N GLU A 3 31.21 -11.84 2.31
CA GLU A 3 30.39 -12.29 1.19
C GLU A 3 29.53 -11.12 0.68
N VAL A 4 29.34 -11.06 -0.63
CA VAL A 4 28.43 -10.12 -1.29
C VAL A 4 27.13 -10.85 -1.57
N LEU A 5 26.02 -10.31 -1.09
CA LEU A 5 24.69 -10.88 -1.29
C LEU A 5 24.16 -10.55 -2.69
N ALA A 6 23.12 -11.26 -3.13
CA ALA A 6 22.47 -10.99 -4.42
C ALA A 6 21.89 -9.57 -4.52
N CYS A 7 21.50 -8.96 -3.40
CA CYS A 7 21.06 -7.56 -3.34
C CYS A 7 22.23 -6.54 -3.38
N GLY A 8 23.47 -6.99 -3.59
CA GLY A 8 24.67 -6.15 -3.67
C GLY A 8 25.26 -5.72 -2.32
N HIS A 9 24.54 -5.92 -1.20
CA HIS A 9 25.06 -5.61 0.13
C HIS A 9 26.10 -6.64 0.61
N THR A 10 27.09 -6.15 1.35
CA THR A 10 28.23 -6.94 1.79
C THR A 10 28.15 -7.22 3.29
N TYR A 11 28.43 -8.46 3.69
CA TYR A 11 28.43 -8.87 5.10
C TYR A 11 29.58 -9.83 5.41
N HIS A 12 30.02 -9.85 6.66
CA HIS A 12 30.71 -11.03 7.17
C HIS A 12 29.73 -12.20 7.20
N LYS A 13 30.15 -13.38 6.72
CA LYS A 13 29.31 -14.60 6.71
C LYS A 13 28.66 -14.90 8.07
N ILE A 14 29.42 -14.71 9.15
CA ILE A 14 28.95 -14.91 10.52
C ILE A 14 27.88 -13.88 10.89
N CYS A 15 28.08 -12.61 10.55
CA CYS A 15 27.11 -11.55 10.81
C CYS A 15 25.82 -11.76 10.01
N TYR A 16 25.94 -12.16 8.74
CA TYR A 16 24.78 -12.48 7.90
C TYR A 16 23.95 -13.63 8.49
N SER A 17 24.62 -14.69 8.93
CA SER A 17 23.96 -15.83 9.58
C SER A 17 23.31 -15.45 10.91
N ARG A 18 23.97 -14.62 11.73
CA ARG A 18 23.41 -14.11 13.00
C ARG A 18 22.16 -13.26 12.79
N ASN A 19 22.06 -12.57 11.65
CA ASN A 19 20.89 -11.77 11.27
C ASN A 19 19.78 -12.62 10.63
N GLY A 20 19.80 -13.94 10.81
CA GLY A 20 18.82 -14.86 10.23
C GLY A 20 18.91 -14.97 8.72
N SER A 21 20.10 -14.74 8.14
CA SER A 21 20.33 -14.73 6.70
C SER A 21 19.46 -13.71 5.96
N LYS A 22 19.17 -12.58 6.62
CA LYS A 22 18.46 -11.45 6.03
C LYS A 22 19.41 -10.28 5.80
N CYS A 23 19.22 -9.57 4.70
CA CYS A 23 19.89 -8.29 4.47
C CYS A 23 19.12 -7.21 5.23
N LEU A 24 19.73 -6.64 6.28
CA LEU A 24 19.08 -5.63 7.11
C LEU A 24 18.85 -4.32 6.35
N HIS A 25 19.72 -3.97 5.40
CA HIS A 25 19.53 -2.78 4.57
C HIS A 25 18.27 -2.88 3.71
N CYS A 26 18.11 -3.99 2.99
CA CYS A 26 16.90 -4.23 2.19
C CYS A 26 15.66 -4.35 3.06
N LEU A 27 15.76 -5.00 4.22
CA LEU A 27 14.64 -5.15 5.13
C LEU A 27 14.14 -3.80 5.65
N SER A 28 15.06 -2.93 6.07
CA SER A 28 14.72 -1.57 6.50
C SER A 28 14.06 -0.79 5.37
N PHE A 29 14.68 -0.77 4.18
CA PHE A 29 14.12 -0.08 3.03
C PHE A 29 12.69 -0.52 2.68
N LEU A 30 12.43 -1.83 2.74
CA LEU A 30 11.08 -2.37 2.50
C LEU A 30 10.10 -1.97 3.62
N GLN A 31 10.53 -2.00 4.89
CA GLN A 31 9.70 -1.55 6.00
C GLN A 31 9.36 -0.06 5.87
N ASP A 32 10.35 0.78 5.58
CA ASP A 32 10.16 2.22 5.43
C ASP A 32 9.14 2.53 4.33
N GLY A 33 9.21 1.84 3.19
CA GLY A 33 8.23 2.01 2.11
C GLY A 33 6.82 1.50 2.46
N VAL A 34 6.71 0.41 3.21
CA VAL A 34 5.41 -0.07 3.71
C VAL A 34 4.80 0.95 4.68
N ASP A 35 5.61 1.45 5.61
CA ASP A 35 5.17 2.43 6.62
C ASP A 35 4.71 3.74 5.95
N GLU A 36 5.46 4.22 4.95
CA GLU A 36 5.08 5.40 4.15
C GLU A 36 3.74 5.21 3.44
N HIS A 37 3.54 4.07 2.78
CA HIS A 37 2.27 3.79 2.08
C HIS A 37 1.08 3.63 3.04
N VAL A 38 1.28 2.95 4.17
CA VAL A 38 0.25 2.83 5.20
C VAL A 38 -0.12 4.20 5.77
N GLN A 39 0.88 5.04 6.05
CA GLN A 39 0.64 6.39 6.53
C GLN A 39 -0.14 7.24 5.50
N SER A 40 0.27 7.21 4.24
CA SER A 40 -0.41 7.93 3.15
C SER A 40 -1.87 7.49 3.01
N LEU A 41 -2.14 6.18 3.09
CA LEU A 41 -3.50 5.65 3.08
C LEU A 41 -4.32 6.13 4.28
N LEU A 42 -3.75 6.08 5.49
CA LEU A 42 -4.43 6.55 6.70
C LEU A 42 -4.76 8.04 6.65
N GLU A 43 -3.86 8.85 6.11
CA GLU A 43 -4.09 10.29 5.88
C GLU A 43 -5.22 10.52 4.88
N HIS A 44 -5.23 9.77 3.76
CA HIS A 44 -6.30 9.84 2.77
C HIS A 44 -7.66 9.47 3.37
N LEU A 45 -7.74 8.35 4.10
CA LEU A 45 -8.97 7.90 4.74
C LEU A 45 -9.46 8.88 5.82
N ARG A 46 -8.54 9.51 6.56
CA ARG A 46 -8.91 10.56 7.52
C ARG A 46 -9.58 11.74 6.82
N HIS A 47 -8.99 12.23 5.73
CA HIS A 47 -9.58 13.32 4.96
C HIS A 47 -10.93 12.94 4.34
N PHE A 48 -11.08 11.71 3.86
CA PHE A 48 -12.36 11.21 3.36
C PHE A 48 -13.46 11.24 4.45
N ASN A 49 -13.15 10.78 5.66
CA ASN A 49 -14.10 10.80 6.79
C ASN A 49 -14.42 12.20 7.30
N GLU A 50 -13.49 13.16 7.19
CA GLU A 50 -13.72 14.56 7.58
C GLU A 50 -14.65 15.31 6.60
N HIS A 51 -14.77 14.85 5.35
CA HIS A 51 -15.59 15.51 4.30
C HIS A 51 -17.00 14.90 4.14
N GLN A 52 -17.37 13.86 4.88
CA GLN A 52 -18.71 13.24 4.83
C GLN A 52 -19.77 13.94 5.71
N VAL A 53 -19.71 15.27 5.88
CA VAL A 53 -20.71 16.04 6.67
C VAL A 53 -21.87 16.59 5.80
N GLU A 54 -21.90 16.29 4.50
CA GLU A 54 -23.08 16.57 3.66
C GLU A 54 -23.55 15.26 3.02
N GLU A 55 -24.80 14.87 3.31
CA GLU A 55 -25.39 13.65 2.75
C GLU A 55 -25.43 13.74 1.22
N PRO A 56 -24.84 12.77 0.49
CA PRO A 56 -24.98 12.74 -0.95
C PRO A 56 -26.39 12.23 -1.31
N ASP A 57 -27.08 12.97 -2.17
CA ASP A 57 -28.28 12.50 -2.86
C ASP A 57 -27.93 11.23 -3.66
N ASP A 58 -28.56 10.11 -3.30
CA ASP A 58 -28.31 8.72 -3.75
C ASP A 58 -28.55 8.46 -5.27
N ASN A 59 -28.50 9.48 -6.14
CA ASN A 59 -28.82 9.35 -7.56
C ASN A 59 -27.76 9.99 -8.48
N ILE A 60 -26.50 9.60 -8.33
CA ILE A 60 -25.50 9.84 -9.39
C ILE A 60 -25.37 8.55 -10.22
N PRO A 61 -25.98 8.48 -11.43
CA PRO A 61 -25.79 7.33 -12.30
C PRO A 61 -24.35 7.35 -12.83
N CYS A 62 -23.63 6.25 -12.62
CA CYS A 62 -22.33 6.02 -13.25
C CYS A 62 -22.53 5.94 -14.76
N ASP A 63 -22.18 7.01 -15.49
CA ASP A 63 -22.14 7.02 -16.94
C ASP A 63 -20.77 6.47 -17.38
N ASP A 64 -20.77 5.28 -17.96
CA ASP A 64 -19.60 4.51 -18.43
C ASP A 64 -18.82 5.19 -19.59
N ASN A 65 -19.10 6.47 -19.90
CA ASN A 65 -18.66 7.12 -21.13
C ASN A 65 -17.85 8.41 -20.93
N ASP A 66 -17.40 8.73 -19.71
CA ASP A 66 -16.51 9.86 -19.47
C ASP A 66 -15.11 9.36 -19.05
N GLU A 67 -14.07 9.67 -19.84
CA GLU A 67 -12.67 9.30 -19.56
C GLU A 67 -12.08 10.01 -18.32
N ASN A 68 -12.94 10.65 -17.53
CA ASN A 68 -12.61 11.34 -16.31
C ASN A 68 -13.50 10.83 -15.17
N GLU A 69 -13.32 9.54 -14.86
CA GLU A 69 -14.05 8.85 -13.80
C GLU A 69 -13.99 9.65 -12.48
N PRO A 70 -15.14 10.00 -11.88
CA PRO A 70 -15.17 10.70 -10.60
C PRO A 70 -14.57 9.82 -9.50
N VAL A 71 -13.83 10.44 -8.57
CA VAL A 71 -13.07 9.77 -7.50
C VAL A 71 -13.92 8.79 -6.68
N GLU A 72 -15.21 9.09 -6.50
CA GLU A 72 -16.17 8.19 -5.83
C GLU A 72 -16.30 6.84 -6.54
N CYS A 73 -16.23 6.80 -7.88
CA CYS A 73 -16.35 5.55 -8.65
C CYS A 73 -15.14 4.62 -8.43
N MET A 74 -13.94 5.19 -8.28
CA MET A 74 -12.73 4.43 -7.95
C MET A 74 -12.78 3.82 -6.53
N VAL A 75 -13.50 4.44 -5.59
CA VAL A 75 -13.65 3.89 -4.23
C VAL A 75 -14.51 2.63 -4.25
N PHE A 76 -15.62 2.63 -5.01
CA PHE A 76 -16.49 1.45 -5.14
C PHE A 76 -15.77 0.27 -5.79
N THR A 77 -14.97 0.51 -6.83
CA THR A 77 -14.21 -0.56 -7.51
C THR A 77 -13.14 -1.17 -6.62
N LEU A 78 -12.48 -0.37 -5.77
CA LEU A 78 -11.50 -0.84 -4.80
C LEU A 78 -12.15 -1.68 -3.69
N GLU A 79 -13.27 -1.23 -3.11
CA GLU A 79 -14.00 -1.98 -2.09
C GLU A 79 -14.45 -3.35 -2.61
N GLU A 80 -14.98 -3.40 -3.83
CA GLU A 80 -15.43 -4.64 -4.46
C GLU A 80 -14.24 -5.62 -4.69
N ALA A 81 -13.09 -5.09 -5.12
CA ALA A 81 -11.88 -5.89 -5.32
C ALA A 81 -11.36 -6.48 -3.99
N LEU A 82 -11.38 -5.70 -2.90
CA LEU A 82 -10.97 -6.17 -1.58
C LEU A 82 -11.92 -7.24 -1.03
N GLN A 83 -13.23 -7.09 -1.22
CA GLN A 83 -14.22 -8.11 -0.81
C GLN A 83 -14.02 -9.42 -1.57
N LYS A 84 -13.79 -9.36 -2.89
CA LYS A 84 -13.52 -10.56 -3.71
C LYS A 84 -12.26 -11.29 -3.27
N PHE A 85 -11.23 -10.56 -2.83
CA PHE A 85 -9.99 -11.16 -2.34
C PHE A 85 -10.18 -11.89 -0.99
N GLN A 86 -11.03 -11.35 -0.11
CA GLN A 86 -11.31 -11.96 1.20
C GLN A 86 -12.16 -13.24 1.13
N LEU A 87 -12.85 -13.46 0.01
CA LEU A 87 -13.71 -14.63 -0.22
C LEU A 87 -13.00 -15.79 -0.95
N GLN A 88 -11.72 -15.64 -1.29
CA GLN A 88 -10.86 -16.67 -1.89
C GLN A 88 -10.00 -17.37 -0.83
#